data_AF-A0A8J2XI10-F1
#
_entry.id   AF-A0A8J2XI10-F1
#
_cell.length_a   1.000
_cell.length_b   1.000
_cell.length_c   1.000
_cell.angle_alpha   90.00
_cell.angle_beta   90.00
_cell.angle_gamma   90.00
#
_symmetry.space_group_name_H-M   'P 1'
#
loop_
_entity.id
_entity.type
_entity.pdbx_description
1 polymer ?
#
loop_
_entity_poly.entity_id
_entity_poly.type
_entity_poly.pdbx_seq_one_letter_code
_entity_poly.pdbx_strand_id
1 'polypeptide(L)'
;MTHPEEYADILNENELKKYRKKGSEENYKGIYFNSKKVWRILRNPSYTGYMVKNRRKRITKKRRSDNPVEEWYWSKNFREGKEPDFTPIVPFETWEKVQQKLQERKPKQKHYDPQRENSPYLLSSMLKCNECGRAMNGTYTLGKVKKDGTRSKFYYYKCDVAIKSKGQNCSNKKLVRCEKVDNIVLDIFGNQR
;
A
#
# COMPACT_ATOMS: atom_id res chain seq x y z
N MET A 1 7.88 -8.53 -35.74
CA MET A 1 6.48 -8.34 -35.31
C MET A 1 6.38 -8.84 -33.88
N THR A 2 6.39 -7.95 -32.89
CA THR A 2 6.34 -8.33 -31.48
C THR A 2 4.88 -8.45 -31.06
N HIS A 3 4.42 -9.67 -30.74
CA HIS A 3 3.07 -9.98 -30.31
C HIS A 3 2.79 -9.35 -28.92
N PRO A 4 2.04 -8.23 -28.84
CA PRO A 4 1.83 -7.52 -27.57
C PRO A 4 0.94 -8.31 -26.58
N GLU A 5 0.19 -9.29 -27.11
CA GLU A 5 -0.71 -10.19 -26.38
C GLU A 5 0.03 -10.97 -25.28
N GLU A 6 1.27 -11.42 -25.54
CA GLU A 6 2.04 -12.28 -24.62
C GLU A 6 2.43 -11.56 -23.31
N TYR A 7 2.54 -10.24 -23.33
CA TYR A 7 2.97 -9.46 -22.16
C TYR A 7 1.83 -9.14 -21.19
N ALA A 8 0.57 -9.28 -21.61
CA ALA A 8 -0.59 -8.91 -20.80
C ALA A 8 -0.79 -9.84 -19.59
N ASP A 9 -0.28 -11.07 -19.66
CA ASP A 9 -0.44 -12.09 -18.62
C ASP A 9 0.72 -12.10 -17.61
N ILE A 10 1.85 -11.47 -17.94
CA ILE A 10 3.05 -11.32 -17.09
C ILE A 10 2.80 -10.38 -15.90
N LEU A 11 1.67 -9.66 -15.88
CA LEU A 11 1.42 -8.57 -14.94
C LEU A 11 1.15 -8.99 -13.49
N ASN A 12 1.20 -10.27 -13.11
CA ASN A 12 0.96 -10.63 -11.71
C ASN A 12 2.18 -10.25 -10.83
N GLU A 13 1.93 -9.68 -9.64
CA GLU A 13 2.98 -9.14 -8.76
C GLU A 13 3.93 -10.24 -8.22
N ASN A 14 3.54 -11.51 -8.33
CA ASN A 14 4.34 -12.66 -7.90
C ASN A 14 5.32 -13.15 -8.98
N GLU A 15 4.97 -13.06 -10.27
CA GLU A 15 5.85 -13.40 -11.40
C GLU A 15 6.95 -12.34 -11.58
N LEU A 16 6.64 -11.06 -11.34
CA LEU A 16 7.66 -9.99 -11.29
C LEU A 16 8.73 -10.22 -10.22
N LYS A 17 8.41 -10.98 -9.15
CA LYS A 17 9.40 -11.34 -8.12
C LYS A 17 10.39 -12.43 -8.59
N LYS A 18 10.05 -13.25 -9.62
CA LYS A 18 10.97 -14.27 -10.16
C LYS A 18 12.18 -13.64 -10.85
N TYR A 19 11.98 -12.55 -11.59
CA TYR A 19 13.05 -11.79 -12.27
C TYR A 19 13.91 -10.94 -11.32
N ARG A 20 13.78 -11.12 -10.00
CA ARG A 20 14.42 -10.31 -8.95
C ARG A 20 15.71 -10.93 -8.38
N LYS A 21 16.24 -12.06 -8.90
CA LYS A 21 17.32 -12.78 -8.19
C LYS A 21 18.77 -12.40 -8.58
N LYS A 22 19.47 -11.93 -7.54
CA LYS A 22 20.91 -11.89 -7.14
C LYS A 22 21.99 -11.65 -8.21
N GLY A 23 22.65 -10.49 -8.12
CA GLY A 23 24.02 -10.27 -8.61
C GLY A 23 24.82 -9.38 -7.64
N SER A 24 26.13 -9.65 -7.52
CA SER A 24 27.18 -8.85 -6.87
C SER A 24 28.33 -8.67 -7.91
N GLU A 25 29.23 -7.68 -7.86
CA GLU A 25 29.46 -6.69 -6.79
C GLU A 25 30.00 -5.31 -7.24
N GLU A 26 30.67 -5.10 -8.38
CA GLU A 26 31.59 -3.93 -8.38
C GLU A 26 31.17 -2.60 -9.01
N ASN A 27 30.27 -2.47 -9.99
CA ASN A 27 29.92 -1.11 -10.49
C ASN A 27 28.58 -0.94 -11.24
N TYR A 28 27.60 -1.82 -11.03
CA TYR A 28 26.24 -1.59 -11.53
C TYR A 28 25.37 -0.95 -10.45
N LYS A 29 25.19 0.39 -10.48
CA LYS A 29 24.29 1.15 -9.57
C LYS A 29 22.79 0.93 -9.87
N GLY A 30 22.34 -0.33 -9.88
CA GLY A 30 21.03 -0.75 -9.35
C GLY A 30 19.73 -0.17 -9.93
N ILE A 31 19.61 0.03 -11.26
CA ILE A 31 18.32 0.37 -11.88
C ILE A 31 17.50 -0.92 -12.11
N TYR A 32 17.03 -1.55 -11.03
CA TYR A 32 16.01 -2.59 -11.17
C TYR A 32 14.64 -1.97 -11.50
N PHE A 33 13.87 -2.65 -12.36
CA PHE A 33 12.43 -2.45 -12.49
C PHE A 33 11.74 -2.88 -11.20
N ASN A 34 11.59 -1.96 -10.25
CA ASN A 34 10.78 -2.23 -9.06
C ASN A 34 9.29 -2.13 -9.40
N SER A 35 8.43 -2.78 -8.61
CA SER A 35 6.98 -2.82 -8.86
C SER A 35 6.37 -1.42 -9.03
N LYS A 36 6.87 -0.42 -8.29
CA LYS A 36 6.41 0.97 -8.41
C LYS A 36 6.76 1.60 -9.76
N LYS A 37 7.94 1.33 -10.32
CA LYS A 37 8.35 1.80 -11.65
C LYS A 37 7.49 1.15 -12.72
N VAL A 38 7.33 -0.18 -12.68
CA VAL A 38 6.44 -0.92 -13.59
C VAL A 38 5.02 -0.35 -13.52
N TRP A 39 4.49 -0.17 -12.32
CA TRP A 39 3.15 0.41 -12.11
C TRP A 39 3.02 1.83 -12.68
N ARG A 40 4.06 2.66 -12.63
CA ARG A 40 4.06 4.00 -13.25
C ARG A 40 4.08 3.94 -14.77
N ILE A 41 4.75 2.95 -15.35
CA ILE A 41 4.81 2.73 -16.80
C ILE A 41 3.44 2.31 -17.31
N LEU A 42 2.83 1.29 -16.70
CA LEU A 42 1.53 0.76 -17.11
C LEU A 42 0.40 1.80 -17.06
N ARG A 43 0.47 2.77 -16.14
CA ARG A 43 -0.55 3.83 -15.98
C ARG A 43 -0.27 5.09 -16.80
N ASN A 44 0.78 5.11 -17.63
CA ASN A 44 1.13 6.31 -18.39
C ASN A 44 0.40 6.33 -19.75
N PRO A 45 -0.65 7.15 -19.93
CA PRO A 45 -1.39 7.21 -21.18
C PRO A 45 -0.56 7.75 -22.34
N SER A 46 0.53 8.48 -22.08
CA SER A 46 1.37 9.02 -23.16
C SER A 46 1.99 7.93 -24.06
N TYR A 47 2.01 6.66 -23.64
CA TYR A 47 2.45 5.57 -24.50
C TYR A 47 1.46 5.23 -25.62
N THR A 48 0.23 5.75 -25.57
CA THR A 48 -0.76 5.63 -26.64
C THR A 48 -0.58 6.67 -27.75
N GLY A 49 0.46 7.50 -27.69
CA GLY A 49 0.69 8.57 -28.66
C GLY A 49 -0.13 9.85 -28.43
N TYR A 50 -1.06 9.86 -27.47
CA TYR A 50 -1.86 11.04 -27.13
C TYR A 50 -1.24 11.85 -25.98
N MET A 51 -1.20 13.17 -26.12
CA MET A 51 -0.76 14.05 -25.04
C MET A 51 -1.83 14.17 -23.95
N VAL A 52 -1.41 14.03 -22.68
CA VAL A 52 -2.31 14.12 -21.52
C VAL A 52 -1.74 15.02 -20.43
N LYS A 53 -2.47 16.08 -20.09
CA LYS A 53 -2.12 17.04 -19.02
C LYS A 53 -3.00 16.85 -17.78
N ASN A 54 -2.64 17.55 -16.71
CA ASN A 54 -3.35 17.54 -15.42
C ASN A 54 -3.52 16.15 -14.76
N ARG A 55 -2.60 15.21 -15.03
CA ARG A 55 -2.64 13.87 -14.42
C ARG A 55 -2.33 13.86 -12.93
N ARG A 56 -1.59 14.87 -12.44
CA ARG A 56 -1.11 14.94 -11.06
C ARG A 56 -1.18 16.35 -10.52
N LYS A 57 -1.75 16.51 -9.32
CA LYS A 57 -1.68 17.74 -8.54
C LYS A 57 -0.57 17.72 -7.51
N ARG A 58 -0.01 18.90 -7.24
CA ARG A 58 0.94 19.11 -6.14
C ARG A 58 0.14 19.32 -4.86
N ILE A 59 0.34 18.46 -3.86
CA ILE A 59 -0.25 18.63 -2.53
C ILE A 59 0.71 19.44 -1.65
N THR A 60 2.00 19.10 -1.68
CA THR A 60 3.05 19.83 -0.95
C THR A 60 4.29 19.98 -1.81
N LYS A 61 5.33 20.68 -1.32
CA LYS A 61 6.61 20.79 -2.03
C LYS A 61 7.19 19.42 -2.44
N LYS A 62 7.01 18.39 -1.59
CA LYS A 62 7.55 17.02 -1.78
C LYS A 62 6.50 15.96 -2.18
N ARG A 63 5.20 16.24 -2.08
CA ARG A 63 4.13 15.26 -2.32
C ARG A 63 3.26 15.65 -3.51
N ARG A 64 3.04 14.69 -4.41
CA ARG A 64 2.07 14.77 -5.50
C ARG A 64 1.01 13.68 -5.33
N SER A 65 -0.19 13.93 -5.84
CA SER A 65 -1.25 12.93 -5.97
C SER A 65 -1.72 12.87 -7.41
N ASP A 66 -2.21 11.71 -7.83
CA ASP A 66 -2.90 11.59 -9.11
C ASP A 66 -4.26 12.32 -9.01
N ASN A 67 -4.69 12.97 -10.09
CA ASN A 67 -6.04 13.52 -10.23
C ASN A 67 -6.99 12.44 -10.78
N PRO A 68 -8.30 12.55 -10.52
CA PRO A 68 -9.33 11.75 -11.19
C PRO A 68 -9.14 11.77 -12.71
N VAL A 69 -9.49 10.67 -13.38
CA VAL A 69 -9.25 10.52 -14.83
C VAL A 69 -10.11 11.50 -15.63
N GLU A 70 -11.27 11.85 -15.08
CA GLU A 70 -12.25 12.80 -15.60
C GLU A 70 -11.69 14.23 -15.67
N GLU A 71 -10.71 14.55 -14.82
CA GLU A 71 -10.02 15.86 -14.81
C GLU A 71 -8.81 15.89 -15.76
N TRP A 72 -8.48 14.79 -16.45
CA TRP A 72 -7.34 14.73 -17.35
C TRP A 72 -7.65 15.47 -18.66
N TYR A 73 -6.74 16.37 -19.06
CA TYR A 73 -6.87 17.07 -20.33
C TYR A 73 -6.13 16.30 -21.41
N TRP A 74 -6.89 15.51 -22.17
CA TRP A 74 -6.41 14.83 -23.37
C TRP A 74 -6.24 15.82 -24.53
N SER A 75 -5.39 15.47 -25.48
CA SER A 75 -5.12 16.27 -26.67
C SER A 75 -6.38 16.50 -27.51
N LYS A 76 -6.28 17.45 -28.44
CA LYS A 76 -7.36 17.72 -29.40
C LYS A 76 -7.63 16.47 -30.26
N ASN A 77 -6.57 15.81 -30.72
CA ASN A 77 -6.69 14.62 -31.57
C ASN A 77 -7.46 13.50 -30.87
N PHE A 78 -7.14 13.20 -29.61
CA PHE A 78 -7.87 12.21 -28.84
C PHE A 78 -9.38 12.54 -28.73
N ARG A 79 -9.69 13.79 -28.38
CA ARG A 79 -11.08 14.24 -28.18
C ARG A 79 -11.90 14.27 -29.48
N GLU A 80 -11.23 14.42 -30.62
CA GLU A 80 -11.84 14.42 -31.96
C GLU A 80 -11.77 13.05 -32.64
N GLY A 81 -11.25 12.01 -31.98
CA GLY A 81 -11.10 10.67 -32.56
C GLY A 81 -10.13 10.61 -33.75
N LYS A 82 -9.13 11.48 -33.78
CA LYS A 82 -8.09 11.55 -34.82
C LYS A 82 -6.85 10.77 -34.42
N GLU A 83 -5.95 10.60 -35.39
CA GLU A 83 -4.64 9.95 -35.20
C GLU A 83 -3.83 10.54 -34.02
N PRO A 84 -3.02 9.72 -33.33
CA PRO A 84 -2.19 10.14 -32.21
C PRO A 84 -1.28 11.34 -32.51
N ASP A 85 -0.97 12.14 -31.48
CA ASP A 85 -0.12 13.33 -31.62
C ASP A 85 1.34 12.97 -31.99
N PHE A 86 1.77 11.74 -31.67
CA PHE A 86 3.07 11.17 -31.99
C PHE A 86 2.99 9.64 -32.06
N THR A 87 4.02 9.01 -32.63
CA THR A 87 4.08 7.55 -32.83
C THR A 87 3.78 6.79 -31.53
N PRO A 88 2.68 6.02 -31.47
CA PRO A 88 2.32 5.26 -30.28
C PRO A 88 3.30 4.10 -30.04
N ILE A 89 3.62 3.83 -28.77
CA ILE A 89 4.34 2.62 -28.38
C ILE A 89 3.36 1.43 -28.27
N VAL A 90 2.15 1.71 -27.78
CA VAL A 90 1.06 0.74 -27.68
C VAL A 90 -0.25 1.38 -28.19
N PRO A 91 -1.19 0.60 -28.77
CA PRO A 91 -2.52 1.10 -29.10
C PRO A 91 -3.28 1.58 -27.86
N PHE A 92 -4.26 2.47 -28.06
CA PHE A 92 -5.07 3.01 -26.97
C PHE A 92 -5.90 1.91 -26.29
N GLU A 93 -6.47 1.01 -27.08
CA GLU A 93 -7.31 -0.11 -26.65
C GLU A 93 -6.51 -1.06 -25.72
N THR A 94 -5.23 -1.29 -26.04
CA THR A 94 -4.34 -2.10 -25.21
C THR A 94 -4.07 -1.42 -23.87
N TRP A 95 -3.83 -0.10 -23.87
CA TRP A 95 -3.64 0.66 -22.63
C TRP A 95 -4.90 0.68 -21.77
N GLU A 96 -6.07 0.80 -22.38
CA GLU A 96 -7.37 0.77 -21.71
C GLU A 96 -7.63 -0.58 -21.05
N LYS A 97 -7.42 -1.70 -21.76
CA LYS A 97 -7.51 -3.06 -21.21
C LYS A 97 -6.59 -3.24 -20.00
N VAL A 98 -5.37 -2.69 -20.05
CA VAL A 98 -4.44 -2.70 -18.90
C VAL A 98 -5.01 -1.90 -17.73
N GLN A 99 -5.62 -0.73 -17.97
CA GLN A 99 -6.24 0.04 -16.88
C GLN A 99 -7.40 -0.74 -16.24
N GLN A 100 -8.23 -1.42 -17.04
CA GLN A 100 -9.32 -2.27 -16.55
C GLN A 100 -8.78 -3.41 -15.68
N LYS A 101 -7.80 -4.19 -16.17
CA LYS A 101 -7.13 -5.24 -15.38
C LYS A 101 -6.52 -4.71 -14.08
N LEU A 102 -5.94 -3.50 -14.10
CA LEU A 102 -5.40 -2.86 -12.90
C LEU A 102 -6.49 -2.49 -11.90
N GLN A 103 -7.66 -2.03 -12.35
CA GLN A 103 -8.81 -1.70 -11.50
C GLN A 103 -9.43 -2.96 -10.87
N GLU A 104 -9.60 -4.02 -11.65
CA GLU A 104 -10.10 -5.31 -11.17
C GLU A 104 -9.21 -5.92 -10.07
N ARG A 105 -7.88 -5.77 -10.24
CA ARG A 105 -6.88 -6.24 -9.28
C ARG A 105 -6.71 -5.33 -8.08
N LYS A 106 -7.21 -4.09 -8.10
CA LYS A 106 -7.20 -3.29 -6.87
C LYS A 106 -7.92 -4.10 -5.81
N PRO A 107 -7.32 -4.27 -4.62
CA PRO A 107 -8.02 -4.95 -3.55
C PRO A 107 -9.31 -4.16 -3.33
N LYS A 108 -10.44 -4.74 -3.71
CA LYS A 108 -11.76 -4.26 -3.30
C LYS A 108 -11.62 -4.08 -1.80
N GLN A 109 -11.93 -2.90 -1.26
CA GLN A 109 -11.90 -2.69 0.17
C GLN A 109 -12.86 -3.71 0.79
N LYS A 110 -12.33 -4.88 1.13
CA LYS A 110 -13.06 -5.83 1.93
C LYS A 110 -13.11 -5.12 3.27
N HIS A 111 -14.32 -4.78 3.72
CA HIS A 111 -14.56 -4.47 5.13
C HIS A 111 -13.96 -5.55 6.04
N TYR A 112 -13.81 -6.75 5.49
CA TYR A 112 -13.15 -7.91 6.05
C TYR A 112 -11.68 -8.03 5.60
N ASP A 113 -10.76 -7.65 6.49
CA ASP A 113 -9.35 -8.03 6.39
C ASP A 113 -9.14 -9.28 7.28
N PRO A 114 -8.88 -10.47 6.70
CA PRO A 114 -8.66 -11.70 7.48
C PRO A 114 -7.50 -11.55 8.48
N GLN A 115 -6.57 -10.63 8.20
CA GLN A 115 -5.46 -10.31 9.08
C GLN A 115 -5.91 -9.48 10.30
N ARG A 116 -7.05 -8.79 10.21
CA ARG A 116 -7.70 -8.10 11.33
C ARG A 116 -8.55 -9.04 12.17
N GLU A 117 -9.25 -10.00 11.57
CA GLU A 117 -10.07 -10.97 12.31
C GLU A 117 -9.22 -11.85 13.22
N ASN A 118 -8.09 -12.36 12.71
CA ASN A 118 -7.14 -13.15 13.50
C ASN A 118 -6.09 -12.29 14.22
N SER A 119 -6.32 -10.98 14.31
CA SER A 119 -5.38 -10.07 14.96
C SER A 119 -5.45 -10.28 16.48
N PRO A 120 -4.31 -10.42 17.16
CA PRO A 120 -4.26 -10.51 18.63
C PRO A 120 -4.51 -9.15 19.32
N TYR A 121 -5.06 -8.16 18.59
CA TYR A 121 -5.20 -6.77 19.00
C TYR A 121 -6.63 -6.28 18.69
N LEU A 122 -7.60 -6.69 19.51
CA LEU A 122 -9.04 -6.42 19.33
C LEU A 122 -9.36 -4.94 19.12
N LEU A 123 -8.73 -4.07 19.90
CA LEU A 123 -8.98 -2.62 19.96
C LEU A 123 -7.99 -1.80 19.13
N SER A 124 -7.28 -2.45 18.19
CA SER A 124 -6.38 -1.76 17.27
C SER A 124 -7.11 -0.61 16.59
N SER A 125 -6.50 0.57 16.57
CA SER A 125 -7.07 1.81 16.01
C SER A 125 -8.32 2.38 16.70
N MET A 126 -8.92 1.69 17.67
CA MET A 126 -10.04 2.19 18.49
C MET A 126 -9.54 2.79 19.81
N LEU A 127 -8.60 2.12 20.47
CA LEU A 127 -8.00 2.60 21.71
C LEU A 127 -7.20 3.89 21.42
N LYS A 128 -7.47 4.97 22.16
CA LYS A 128 -6.76 6.25 22.01
C LYS A 128 -5.85 6.50 23.21
N CYS A 129 -4.70 7.12 22.95
CA CYS A 129 -3.81 7.60 23.99
C CYS A 129 -4.45 8.81 24.69
N ASN A 130 -4.61 8.76 26.02
CA ASN A 130 -5.18 9.86 26.79
C ASN A 130 -4.37 11.17 26.67
N GLU A 131 -3.05 11.10 26.47
CA GLU A 131 -2.22 12.30 26.40
C GLU A 131 -2.26 12.99 25.02
N CYS A 132 -2.06 12.24 23.94
CA CYS A 132 -1.94 12.84 22.60
C CYS A 132 -3.17 12.63 21.70
N GLY A 133 -4.21 11.95 22.20
CA GLY A 133 -5.47 11.69 21.50
C GLY A 133 -5.36 10.74 20.28
N ARG A 134 -4.15 10.34 19.89
CA ARG A 134 -3.93 9.46 18.74
C ARG A 134 -4.23 8.01 19.07
N ALA A 135 -4.66 7.27 18.05
CA ALA A 135 -4.91 5.85 18.17
C ALA A 135 -3.63 5.09 18.57
N MET A 136 -3.80 4.13 19.49
CA MET A 136 -2.77 3.21 19.93
C MET A 136 -2.68 2.03 18.96
N ASN A 137 -1.46 1.51 18.80
CA ASN A 137 -1.16 0.39 17.91
C ASN A 137 -0.73 -0.85 18.70
N GLY A 138 -0.98 -2.02 18.14
CA GLY A 138 -0.50 -3.29 18.67
C GLY A 138 1.02 -3.45 18.55
N THR A 139 1.63 -4.09 19.55
CA THR A 139 3.02 -4.53 19.55
C THR A 139 3.13 -5.81 20.36
N TYR A 140 4.19 -6.60 20.13
CA TYR A 140 4.46 -7.76 20.98
C TYR A 140 5.89 -7.75 21.51
N THR A 141 6.09 -8.43 22.63
CA THR A 141 7.42 -8.80 23.13
C THR A 141 7.55 -10.32 23.18
N LEU A 142 8.78 -10.80 23.11
CA LEU A 142 9.09 -12.21 23.23
C LEU A 142 9.46 -12.53 24.68
N GLY A 143 8.87 -13.61 25.21
CA GLY A 143 9.20 -14.16 26.51
C GLY A 143 10.54 -14.87 26.54
N LYS A 144 10.82 -15.50 27.68
CA LYS A 144 11.99 -16.37 27.85
C LYS A 144 11.92 -17.55 26.87
N VAL A 145 13.10 -18.02 26.47
CA VAL A 145 13.24 -19.23 25.67
C VAL A 145 12.84 -20.42 26.53
N LYS A 146 11.90 -21.22 26.04
CA LYS A 146 11.47 -22.47 26.67
C LYS A 146 12.50 -23.58 26.38
N LYS A 147 12.39 -24.72 27.07
CA LYS A 147 13.28 -25.88 26.88
C LYS A 147 13.25 -26.43 25.44
N ASP A 148 12.13 -26.25 24.74
CA ASP A 148 11.91 -26.63 23.34
C ASP A 148 12.46 -25.61 22.33
N GLY A 149 13.14 -24.55 22.77
CA GLY A 149 13.67 -23.48 21.91
C GLY A 149 12.63 -22.44 21.47
N THR A 150 11.36 -22.61 21.79
CA THR A 150 10.30 -21.67 21.41
C THR A 150 10.20 -20.48 22.38
N ARG A 151 9.56 -19.38 21.94
CA ARG A 151 9.31 -18.19 22.76
C ARG A 151 7.81 -17.85 22.75
N SER A 152 7.25 -17.64 23.92
CA SER A 152 5.89 -17.08 24.05
C SER A 152 5.86 -15.63 23.57
N LYS A 153 4.77 -15.22 22.91
CA LYS A 153 4.51 -13.82 22.53
C LYS A 153 3.58 -13.18 23.56
N PHE A 154 3.90 -11.96 23.97
CA PHE A 154 3.04 -11.13 24.82
C PHE A 154 2.60 -9.90 24.04
N TYR A 155 1.30 -9.65 23.98
CA TYR A 155 0.71 -8.59 23.16
C TYR A 155 0.36 -7.35 24.00
N TYR A 156 0.67 -6.17 23.46
CA TYR A 156 0.49 -4.88 24.11
C TYR A 156 -0.04 -3.83 23.14
N TYR A 157 -0.82 -2.89 23.66
CA TYR A 157 -1.09 -1.61 23.02
C TYR A 157 -0.02 -0.60 23.40
N LYS A 158 0.43 0.20 22.42
CA LYS A 158 1.40 1.27 22.59
C LYS A 158 0.98 2.57 21.91
N CYS A 159 1.40 3.69 22.50
CA CYS A 159 1.33 4.99 21.83
C CYS A 159 2.52 5.13 20.86
N ASP A 160 2.25 5.03 19.57
CA ASP A 160 3.29 5.09 18.54
C ASP A 160 4.03 6.44 18.53
N VAL A 161 3.35 7.54 18.89
CA VAL A 161 3.96 8.86 18.98
C VAL A 161 4.99 8.91 20.10
N ALA A 162 4.63 8.43 21.30
CA ALA A 162 5.55 8.40 22.42
C ALA A 162 6.78 7.55 22.11
N ILE A 163 6.59 6.34 21.55
CA ILE A 163 7.68 5.41 21.25
C ILE A 163 8.59 5.96 20.13
N LYS A 164 8.02 6.44 19.01
CA LYS A 164 8.81 6.94 17.87
C LYS A 164 9.53 8.25 18.20
N SER A 165 8.93 9.13 18.99
CA SER A 165 9.55 10.39 19.43
C SER A 165 10.41 10.24 20.68
N LYS A 166 10.60 9.01 21.21
CA LYS A 166 11.30 8.75 22.48
C LYS A 166 10.75 9.52 23.68
N GLY A 167 9.48 9.95 23.62
CA GLY A 167 8.82 10.72 24.67
C GLY A 167 8.67 12.21 24.42
N GLN A 168 9.25 12.74 23.34
CA GLN A 168 9.27 14.18 23.09
C GLN A 168 7.88 14.74 22.73
N ASN A 169 7.12 14.01 21.91
CA ASN A 169 5.81 14.47 21.41
C ASN A 169 4.62 13.86 22.20
N CYS A 170 4.90 12.97 23.15
CA CYS A 170 3.93 12.34 24.05
C CYS A 170 4.73 11.55 25.11
N SER A 171 4.45 11.76 26.39
CA SER A 171 5.15 11.11 27.50
C SER A 171 4.69 9.66 27.76
N ASN A 172 3.52 9.26 27.28
CA ASN A 172 2.94 7.93 27.48
C ASN A 172 3.69 6.82 26.72
N LYS A 173 4.85 6.43 27.25
CA LYS A 173 5.67 5.32 26.74
C LYS A 173 5.22 3.95 27.27
N LYS A 174 4.15 3.89 28.08
CA LYS A 174 3.72 2.67 28.75
C LYS A 174 3.13 1.69 27.73
N LEU A 175 3.53 0.43 27.87
CA LEU A 175 2.91 -0.69 27.15
C LEU A 175 1.79 -1.26 28.02
N VAL A 176 0.58 -1.33 27.45
CA VAL A 176 -0.59 -1.86 28.16
C VAL A 176 -0.92 -3.23 27.59
N ARG A 177 -1.02 -4.25 28.44
CA ARG A 177 -1.23 -5.64 27.99
C ARG A 177 -2.61 -5.78 27.34
N CYS A 178 -2.66 -6.27 26.09
CA CYS A 178 -3.90 -6.32 25.29
C CYS A 178 -4.99 -7.12 26.00
N GLU A 179 -4.68 -8.35 26.40
CA GLU A 179 -5.55 -9.25 27.17
C GLU A 179 -6.27 -8.54 28.33
N LYS A 180 -5.57 -7.67 29.08
CA LYS A 180 -6.19 -6.96 30.21
C LYS A 180 -7.22 -5.93 29.75
N VAL A 181 -6.89 -5.15 28.73
CA VAL A 181 -7.78 -4.09 28.22
C VAL A 181 -8.95 -4.71 27.48
N ASP A 182 -8.68 -5.71 26.66
CA ASP A 182 -9.67 -6.41 25.85
C ASP A 182 -10.69 -7.09 26.77
N ASN A 183 -10.26 -7.79 27.82
CA ASN A 183 -11.17 -8.40 28.79
C ASN A 183 -12.05 -7.36 29.51
N ILE A 184 -11.49 -6.23 29.94
CA ILE A 184 -12.30 -5.16 30.56
C ILE A 184 -13.40 -4.67 29.60
N VAL A 185 -13.06 -4.48 28.32
CA VAL A 185 -14.02 -4.06 27.32
C VAL A 185 -15.07 -5.15 27.06
N LEU A 186 -14.64 -6.40 26.92
CA LEU A 186 -15.53 -7.54 26.74
C LEU A 186 -16.47 -7.74 27.93
N ASP A 187 -16.02 -7.51 29.16
CA ASP A 187 -16.85 -7.61 30.36
C ASP A 187 -17.93 -6.51 30.38
N ILE A 188 -17.57 -5.27 30.01
CA ILE A 188 -18.51 -4.14 29.94
C ILE A 188 -19.61 -4.42 28.91
N PHE A 189 -19.25 -4.93 27.72
CA PHE A 189 -20.20 -5.19 26.64
C PHE A 189 -20.86 -6.57 26.69
N GLY A 190 -20.25 -7.53 27.39
CA GLY A 190 -20.74 -8.90 27.56
C GLY A 190 -21.81 -9.06 28.63
N ASN A 191 -21.85 -8.14 29.61
CA ASN A 191 -22.84 -8.12 30.69
C ASN A 191 -24.14 -7.36 30.37
N GLN A 192 -24.36 -6.95 29.11
CA GLN A 192 -25.61 -6.30 28.67
C GLN A 192 -26.65 -7.31 28.15
N ARG A 193 -26.77 -8.49 28.77
CA ARG A 193 -27.82 -9.47 28.46
C ARG A 193 -28.77 -9.67 29.63
#